data_AF-A0A6M7UKZ7-F1
#
_entry.id   AF-A0A6M7UKZ7-F1
#
_cell.length_a   1.000
_cell.length_b   1.000
_cell.length_c   1.000
_cell.angle_alpha   90.00
_cell.angle_beta   90.00
_cell.angle_gamma   90.00
#
_symmetry.space_group_name_H-M   'P 1'
#
loop_
_entity.id
_entity.type
_entity.pdbx_description
1 polymer ?
#
loop_
_entity_poly.entity_id
_entity_poly.type
_entity_poly.pdbx_seq_one_letter_code
_entity_poly.pdbx_strand_id
1 'polypeptide(L)'
;MQDHELVERPGRGWAPWKHDSDGDTHIEKVWWAARPLHFAKLNVSCWFDGSDLVGIVHWGYRGEKWCVKLKPKDWQPLPEEYRLERERLQQEALARHRAESAERFLAATASRQDAQAIVSPLTNP
;
A
#
# COMPACT_ATOMS: atom_id res chain seq x y z
N MET A 1 10.10 0.87 -25.10
CA MET A 1 8.93 0.13 -24.63
C MET A 1 7.70 0.92 -25.05
N GLN A 2 6.90 0.37 -25.95
CA GLN A 2 5.71 1.02 -26.51
C GLN A 2 4.46 0.68 -25.69
N ASP A 3 3.46 1.55 -25.73
CA ASP A 3 2.24 1.44 -24.90
C ASP A 3 1.47 0.11 -25.12
N HIS A 4 1.51 -0.44 -26.33
CA HIS A 4 0.88 -1.73 -26.65
C HIS A 4 1.67 -2.94 -26.09
N GLU A 5 2.97 -2.80 -25.85
CA GLU A 5 3.82 -3.83 -25.22
C GLU A 5 3.54 -3.95 -23.70
N LEU A 6 2.83 -2.98 -23.12
CA LEU A 6 2.42 -2.95 -21.71
C LEU A 6 0.99 -3.46 -21.48
N VAL A 7 0.17 -3.51 -22.54
CA VAL A 7 -1.27 -3.82 -22.47
C VAL A 7 -1.56 -5.31 -22.69
N GLU A 8 -0.70 -6.02 -23.43
CA GLU A 8 -0.84 -7.47 -23.60
C GLU A 8 -0.33 -8.21 -22.36
N ARG A 9 -1.16 -9.13 -21.84
CA ARG A 9 -0.77 -10.05 -20.77
C ARG A 9 0.55 -10.71 -21.17
N PRO A 10 1.62 -10.62 -20.36
CA PRO A 10 2.88 -11.22 -20.75
C PRO A 10 2.68 -12.75 -20.78
N GLY A 11 2.62 -13.35 -21.97
CA GLY A 11 2.03 -14.68 -22.24
C GLY A 11 2.14 -15.77 -21.16
N ARG A 12 2.96 -16.80 -21.40
CA ARG A 12 3.06 -17.98 -20.52
C ARG A 12 3.86 -17.64 -19.25
N GLY A 13 3.35 -18.01 -18.08
CA GLY A 13 4.06 -17.85 -16.79
C GLY A 13 3.62 -16.63 -15.96
N TRP A 14 2.67 -15.84 -16.46
CA TRP A 14 2.05 -14.74 -15.73
C TRP A 14 0.62 -15.11 -15.35
N ALA A 15 0.26 -14.82 -14.11
CA ALA A 15 -1.08 -15.06 -13.59
C ALA A 15 -1.75 -13.73 -13.23
N PRO A 16 -3.07 -13.60 -13.46
CA PRO A 16 -3.83 -12.54 -12.83
C PRO A 16 -3.73 -12.71 -11.32
N TRP A 17 -3.56 -11.60 -10.63
CA TRP A 17 -3.40 -11.64 -9.19
C TRP A 17 -4.74 -11.95 -8.52
N LYS A 18 -4.72 -12.78 -7.47
CA LYS A 18 -5.88 -12.94 -6.58
C LYS A 18 -5.75 -11.90 -5.49
N HIS A 19 -6.74 -11.02 -5.36
CA HIS A 19 -6.83 -10.14 -4.20
C HIS A 19 -7.08 -11.00 -2.96
N ASP A 20 -6.23 -10.88 -1.93
CA ASP A 20 -6.63 -11.25 -0.58
C ASP A 20 -7.63 -10.20 -0.07
N SER A 21 -8.54 -10.61 0.82
CA SER A 21 -9.74 -9.88 1.24
C SER A 21 -9.55 -8.45 1.76
N ASP A 22 -8.32 -8.06 2.11
CA ASP A 22 -8.02 -6.82 2.83
C ASP A 22 -7.44 -5.70 1.94
N GLY A 23 -7.41 -5.87 0.62
CA GLY A 23 -7.04 -4.81 -0.33
C GLY A 23 -5.56 -4.40 -0.36
N ASP A 24 -4.75 -4.88 0.59
CA ASP A 24 -3.33 -4.59 0.65
C ASP A 24 -2.53 -5.39 -0.40
N THR A 25 -1.82 -4.61 -1.22
CA THR A 25 -1.09 -5.02 -2.42
C THR A 25 0.16 -5.82 -2.07
N HIS A 26 0.04 -7.15 -1.97
CA HIS A 26 1.08 -7.99 -1.39
C HIS A 26 2.06 -8.66 -2.38
N ILE A 27 2.49 -7.97 -3.44
CA ILE A 27 3.55 -8.52 -4.30
C ILE A 27 4.83 -8.67 -3.47
N GLU A 28 4.99 -7.89 -2.40
CA GLU A 28 6.03 -8.10 -1.39
C GLU A 28 5.88 -9.41 -0.59
N LYS A 29 4.70 -10.01 -0.46
CA LYS A 29 4.55 -11.40 0.09
C LYS A 29 5.00 -12.43 -0.95
N VAL A 30 4.82 -12.13 -2.22
CA VAL A 30 5.13 -13.05 -3.32
C VAL A 30 6.62 -13.00 -3.64
N TRP A 31 7.09 -11.80 -3.96
CA TRP A 31 8.43 -11.38 -4.35
C TRP A 31 8.93 -10.31 -3.37
N TRP A 32 9.33 -10.73 -2.17
CA TRP A 32 9.72 -9.83 -1.07
C TRP A 32 10.96 -8.96 -1.35
N ALA A 33 11.79 -9.38 -2.30
CA ALA A 33 12.96 -8.66 -2.78
C ALA A 33 12.62 -7.65 -3.88
N ALA A 34 11.46 -7.78 -4.52
CA ALA A 34 11.10 -6.95 -5.65
C ALA A 34 10.88 -5.49 -5.23
N ARG A 35 11.33 -4.57 -6.08
CA ARG A 35 11.17 -3.13 -5.88
C ARG A 35 10.28 -2.52 -6.95
N PRO A 36 9.36 -1.62 -6.57
CA PRO A 36 8.51 -0.95 -7.54
C PRO A 36 9.28 0.17 -8.24
N LEU A 37 9.05 0.29 -9.54
CA LEU A 37 9.41 1.43 -10.36
C LEU A 37 8.14 2.02 -10.97
N HIS A 38 7.90 3.29 -10.69
CA HIS A 38 6.67 3.98 -11.03
C HIS A 38 6.81 4.77 -12.35
N PHE A 39 5.95 4.46 -13.32
CA PHE A 39 5.87 5.15 -14.60
C PHE A 39 4.59 5.98 -14.65
N ALA A 40 4.61 7.16 -14.02
CA ALA A 40 3.47 8.09 -13.90
C ALA A 40 2.76 8.34 -15.23
N LYS A 41 3.52 8.61 -16.30
CA LYS A 41 2.97 8.93 -17.63
C LYS A 41 2.18 7.78 -18.27
N LEU A 42 2.57 6.54 -17.99
CA LEU A 42 1.98 5.32 -18.58
C LEU A 42 0.92 4.71 -17.67
N ASN A 43 0.72 5.33 -16.52
CA ASN A 43 -0.13 4.83 -15.47
C ASN A 43 0.19 3.42 -14.96
N VAL A 44 1.48 3.09 -14.85
CA VAL A 44 1.95 1.74 -14.51
C VAL A 44 3.00 1.74 -13.41
N SER A 45 2.93 0.78 -12.49
CA SER A 45 4.06 0.36 -11.66
C SER A 45 4.58 -1.00 -12.11
N CYS A 46 5.89 -1.08 -12.33
CA CYS A 46 6.58 -2.33 -12.63
C CYS A 46 7.39 -2.77 -11.42
N TRP A 47 7.34 -4.04 -11.07
CA TRP A 47 8.09 -4.63 -9.97
C TRP A 47 9.25 -5.45 -10.50
N PHE A 48 10.45 -5.15 -10.02
CA PHE A 48 11.69 -5.80 -10.43
C PHE A 48 12.36 -6.51 -9.26
N ASP A 49 12.66 -7.79 -9.43
CA ASP A 49 13.57 -8.54 -8.55
C ASP A 49 14.95 -8.60 -9.23
N GLY A 50 15.87 -7.75 -8.80
CA GLY A 50 17.12 -7.50 -9.52
C GLY A 50 16.85 -6.93 -10.92
N SER A 51 17.22 -7.68 -11.97
CA SER A 51 16.97 -7.32 -13.38
C SER A 51 15.65 -7.87 -13.93
N ASP A 52 14.96 -8.74 -13.18
CA ASP A 52 13.80 -9.47 -13.69
C ASP A 52 12.50 -8.74 -13.39
N LEU A 53 11.70 -8.50 -14.43
CA LEU A 53 10.33 -7.98 -14.29
C LEU A 53 9.42 -9.09 -13.76
N VAL A 54 8.88 -8.90 -12.55
CA VAL A 54 8.07 -9.91 -11.83
C VAL A 54 6.62 -9.48 -11.60
N GLY A 55 6.30 -8.20 -11.75
CA GLY A 55 4.94 -7.70 -11.57
C GLY A 55 4.66 -6.43 -12.34
N ILE A 56 3.41 -6.28 -12.78
CA ILE A 56 2.92 -5.08 -13.46
C ILE A 56 1.57 -4.71 -12.87
N VAL A 57 1.44 -3.42 -12.54
CA VAL A 57 0.27 -2.81 -11.93
C VAL A 57 -0.16 -1.65 -12.81
N HIS A 58 -1.38 -1.70 -13.35
CA HIS A 58 -1.97 -0.54 -14.00
C HIS A 58 -2.88 0.20 -13.02
N TRP A 59 -2.72 1.51 -12.92
CA TRP A 59 -3.60 2.37 -12.12
C TRP A 59 -4.53 3.22 -12.99
N GLY A 60 -5.67 3.64 -12.43
CA GLY A 60 -6.60 4.57 -13.08
C GLY A 60 -7.67 3.95 -14.00
N TYR A 61 -8.04 4.67 -15.07
CA TYR A 61 -9.30 4.54 -15.82
C TYR A 61 -9.60 3.16 -16.42
N ARG A 62 -8.58 2.35 -16.75
CA ARG A 62 -8.78 1.04 -17.40
C ARG A 62 -9.16 -0.09 -16.44
N GLY A 63 -9.41 0.26 -15.17
CA GLY A 63 -9.51 -0.69 -14.10
C GLY A 63 -8.12 -1.22 -13.74
N GLU A 64 -8.02 -1.57 -12.47
CA GLU A 64 -6.87 -2.19 -11.87
C GLU A 64 -6.56 -3.53 -12.56
N LYS A 65 -5.60 -3.52 -13.50
CA LYS A 65 -5.14 -4.71 -14.21
C LYS A 65 -3.78 -5.11 -13.70
N TRP A 66 -3.76 -6.26 -13.02
CA TRP A 66 -2.61 -6.76 -12.29
C TRP A 66 -2.15 -8.09 -12.88
N CYS A 67 -0.86 -8.20 -13.15
CA CYS A 67 -0.23 -9.45 -13.58
C CYS A 67 1.05 -9.67 -12.77
N VAL A 68 1.25 -10.88 -12.27
CA VAL A 68 2.46 -11.28 -11.54
C VAL A 68 3.05 -12.54 -12.15
N LYS A 69 4.37 -12.63 -12.21
CA LYS A 69 5.08 -13.84 -12.61
C LYS A 69 4.90 -14.89 -11.52
N LEU A 70 4.59 -16.12 -11.93
CA LEU A 70 4.52 -17.26 -11.00
C LEU A 70 5.87 -17.44 -10.31
N LYS A 71 5.82 -17.76 -9.01
CA LYS A 71 7.03 -18.06 -8.25
C LYS A 71 7.74 -19.28 -8.84
N PRO A 72 9.07 -19.24 -9.00
CA PRO A 72 9.87 -20.44 -9.23
C PRO A 72 9.68 -21.46 -8.11
N LYS A 73 9.89 -22.75 -8.41
CA LYS A 73 9.73 -23.84 -7.45
C LYS A 73 10.66 -23.71 -6.23
N ASP A 74 11.83 -23.11 -6.44
CA ASP A 74 12.89 -22.98 -5.42
C ASP A 74 12.84 -21.63 -4.69
N TRP A 75 11.73 -20.89 -4.80
CA TRP A 75 11.59 -19.58 -4.17
C TRP A 75 11.58 -19.68 -2.63
N GLN A 76 12.52 -19.02 -1.98
CA GLN A 76 12.60 -18.97 -0.53
C GLN A 76 11.75 -17.84 0.05
N PRO A 77 11.02 -18.08 1.14
CA PRO A 77 10.31 -17.02 1.84
C PRO A 77 11.29 -15.98 2.40
N LEU A 78 10.76 -14.81 2.77
CA LEU A 78 11.54 -13.78 3.46
C LEU A 78 12.16 -14.40 4.73
N PRO A 79 13.48 -14.30 4.95
CA PRO A 79 14.08 -14.77 6.18
C PRO A 79 13.43 -14.13 7.40
N GLU A 80 13.30 -14.91 8.47
CA GLU A 80 12.50 -14.53 9.63
C GLU A 80 12.98 -13.23 10.31
N GLU A 81 14.29 -13.02 10.36
CA GLU A 81 14.90 -11.81 10.92
C GLU A 81 14.41 -10.53 10.21
N TYR A 82 14.37 -10.55 8.88
CA TYR A 82 13.89 -9.41 8.09
C TYR A 82 12.37 -9.25 8.17
N ARG A 83 11.64 -10.36 8.37
CA ARG A 83 10.19 -10.32 8.59
C ARG A 83 9.86 -9.59 9.89
N LEU A 84 10.54 -9.95 10.98
CA LEU A 84 10.36 -9.33 12.30
C LEU A 84 10.73 -7.84 12.29
N GLU A 85 11.83 -7.48 11.61
CA GLU A 85 12.25 -6.08 11.51
C GLU A 85 11.25 -5.24 10.70
N ARG A 86 10.72 -5.77 9.59
CA ARG A 86 9.67 -5.10 8.81
C ARG A 86 8.39 -4.92 9.63
N GLU A 87 7.99 -5.94 10.38
CA GLU A 87 6.82 -5.89 11.25
C GLU A 87 6.99 -4.83 12.35
N ARG A 88 8.17 -4.75 12.96
CA ARG A 88 8.51 -3.73 13.94
C ARG A 88 8.38 -2.31 13.37
N LEU A 89 8.97 -2.06 12.20
CA LEU A 89 8.90 -0.75 11.55
C LEU A 89 7.45 -0.34 11.20
N GLN A 90 6.64 -1.30 10.76
CA GLN A 90 5.23 -1.07 10.45
C GLN A 90 4.42 -0.77 11.72
N GLN A 91 4.67 -1.50 12.82
CA GLN A 91 4.05 -1.24 14.12
C GLN A 91 4.43 0.13 14.67
N GLU A 92 5.70 0.55 14.55
CA GLU A 92 6.17 1.88 14.95
C GLU A 92 5.52 3.00 14.13
N ALA A 93 5.38 2.81 12.81
CA ALA A 93 4.70 3.77 11.95
C ALA A 93 3.20 3.91 12.31
N LEU A 94 2.52 2.77 12.53
CA LEU A 94 1.13 2.76 12.98
C LEU A 94 0.96 3.38 14.37
N ALA A 95 1.89 3.14 15.28
CA ALA A 95 1.88 3.74 16.62
C ALA A 95 2.02 5.26 16.56
N ARG A 96 2.95 5.78 15.74
CA ARG A 96 3.07 7.22 15.46
C ARG A 96 1.77 7.80 14.93
N HIS A 97 1.21 7.18 13.90
CA HIS A 97 -0.04 7.65 13.29
C HIS A 97 -1.20 7.66 14.29
N ARG A 98 -1.30 6.64 15.16
CA ARG A 98 -2.31 6.59 16.23
C ARG A 98 -2.11 7.70 17.26
N ALA A 99 -0.87 7.97 17.67
CA ALA A 99 -0.57 9.05 18.61
C ALA A 99 -0.95 10.42 18.03
N GLU A 100 -0.52 10.72 16.80
CA GLU A 100 -0.88 11.97 16.11
C GLU A 100 -2.41 12.11 15.95
N SER A 101 -3.10 11.01 15.64
CA SER A 101 -4.56 11.02 15.51
C SER A 101 -5.26 11.28 16.84
N ALA A 102 -4.75 10.70 17.94
CA ALA A 102 -5.28 10.91 19.28
C ALA A 102 -5.08 12.37 19.74
N GLU A 103 -3.92 12.97 19.49
CA GLU A 103 -3.64 14.37 19.79
C GLU A 103 -4.59 15.30 19.04
N ARG A 104 -4.78 15.07 17.72
CA ARG A 104 -5.74 15.84 16.91
C ARG A 104 -7.17 15.73 17.44
N PHE A 105 -7.57 14.53 17.85
CA PHE A 105 -8.90 14.29 18.40
C PHE A 105 -9.10 15.02 19.74
N LEU A 106 -8.13 14.94 20.64
CA LEU A 106 -8.15 15.63 21.93
C LEU A 106 -8.20 17.15 21.75
N ALA A 107 -7.37 17.71 20.87
CA ALA A 107 -7.38 19.14 20.55
C ALA A 107 -8.73 19.59 19.98
N ALA A 108 -9.33 18.81 19.08
CA ALA A 108 -10.64 19.11 18.52
C ALA A 108 -11.76 19.01 19.58
N THR A 109 -11.65 18.08 20.53
CA THR A 109 -12.64 17.92 21.61
C THR A 109 -12.54 19.07 22.61
N ALA A 110 -11.33 19.47 22.99
CA ALA A 110 -11.09 20.64 23.84
C ALA A 110 -11.64 21.93 23.20
N SER A 111 -11.33 22.17 21.93
CA SER A 111 -11.86 23.35 21.20
C SER A 111 -13.39 23.37 21.12
N ARG A 112 -14.04 22.21 20.98
CA ARG A 112 -15.52 22.11 21.01
C ARG A 112 -16.08 22.42 22.40
N GLN A 113 -15.44 21.92 23.46
CA GLN A 113 -15.85 22.19 24.84
C GLN A 113 -15.70 23.67 25.18
N ASP A 114 -14.59 24.31 24.77
CA ASP A 114 -14.38 25.75 24.94
C ASP A 114 -15.44 26.56 24.18
N ALA A 115 -15.72 26.23 22.92
CA ALA A 115 -16.77 26.88 22.14
C ALA A 115 -18.16 26.73 22.78
N GLN A 116 -18.46 25.56 23.35
CA GLN A 116 -19.74 25.29 24.00
C GLN A 116 -19.86 26.00 25.35
N ALA A 117 -18.76 26.13 26.10
CA ALA A 117 -18.69 26.89 27.35
C ALA A 117 -18.86 28.41 27.13
N ILE A 118 -18.39 28.95 26.00
CA ILE A 118 -18.55 30.36 25.62
C ILE A 118 -20.01 30.69 25.23
N VAL A 119 -20.76 29.72 24.70
CA VAL A 119 -22.17 29.92 24.29
C VAL A 119 -23.16 29.78 25.46
N SER A 120 -22.80 29.06 26.53
CA SER A 120 -23.66 28.81 27.69
C SER A 120 -23.82 29.89 28.79
N PRO A 121 -23.13 31.06 28.83
CA PRO A 121 -23.32 32.01 29.93
C PRO A 121 -24.50 33.01 29.75
N LEU A 122 -25.35 32.89 28.73
CA LEU A 122 -26.42 33.87 28.45
C LEU A 122 -27.86 33.36 28.58
N THR A 123 -28.09 32.19 29.19
CA THR A 123 -29.46 31.69 29.42
C THR A 123 -29.78 31.58 30.90
N ASN A 124 -30.01 32.73 31.55
CA ASN A 124 -30.85 32.84 32.75
C ASN A 124 -31.34 34.29 32.87
N PRO A 125 -32.66 34.50 32.76
CA PRO A 125 -33.42 35.00 33.91
C PRO A 125 -34.45 33.99 34.43
#